data_AF-A0A1M6W443-F1
#
_entry.id   AF-A0A1M6W443-F1
#
_cell.length_a   1.000
_cell.length_b   1.000
_cell.length_c   1.000
_cell.angle_alpha   90.00
_cell.angle_beta   90.00
_cell.angle_gamma   90.00
#
_symmetry.space_group_name_H-M   'P 1'
#
loop_
_entity.id
_entity.type
_entity.pdbx_description
1 polymer ?
#
loop_
_entity_poly.entity_id
_entity_poly.type
_entity_poly.pdbx_seq_one_letter_code
_entity_poly.pdbx_strand_id
1 'polypeptide(L)'
;MTPTVPELLNGCMLTLMTPPRPEDAGLFSAARLRLIALVNRLVALESADGAAVRVWENTTLRALIAEAGPRHGVTPGDAVETSDGDYSLAALDAANARLRRLLIRLHEAAEQARDIELDRKILKLYCEIARRRELHLAPVKAVA
;
A
#
# COMPACT_ATOMS: atom_id res chain seq x y z
N MET A 1 -11.19 -6.42 -3.86
CA MET A 1 -9.79 -6.89 -3.97
C MET A 1 -8.96 -5.76 -4.58
N THR A 2 -7.77 -5.51 -4.05
CA THR A 2 -6.80 -4.59 -4.65
C THR A 2 -5.88 -5.42 -5.56
N PRO A 3 -5.80 -5.15 -6.87
CA PRO A 3 -4.98 -5.94 -7.77
C PRO A 3 -3.49 -5.80 -7.41
N THR A 4 -2.78 -6.91 -7.44
CA THR A 4 -1.33 -6.99 -7.18
C THR A 4 -0.55 -6.62 -8.44
N VAL A 5 0.73 -6.24 -8.26
CA VAL A 5 1.65 -5.96 -9.37
C VAL A 5 1.70 -7.11 -10.41
N PRO A 6 1.85 -8.39 -10.01
CA PRO A 6 1.83 -9.50 -10.96
C PRO A 6 0.52 -9.62 -11.73
N GLU A 7 -0.63 -9.41 -11.08
CA GLU A 7 -1.94 -9.46 -11.74
C GLU A 7 -2.07 -8.36 -12.80
N LEU A 8 -1.62 -7.14 -12.51
CA LEU A 8 -1.63 -6.02 -13.46
C LEU A 8 -0.72 -6.28 -14.67
N LEU A 9 0.49 -6.80 -14.43
CA LEU A 9 1.43 -7.14 -15.51
C LEU A 9 0.91 -8.27 -16.39
N ASN A 10 0.34 -9.31 -15.79
CA ASN A 10 -0.31 -10.40 -16.52
C ASN A 10 -1.48 -9.88 -17.37
N GLY A 11 -2.29 -8.97 -16.82
CA GLY A 11 -3.37 -8.31 -17.58
C GLY A 11 -2.84 -7.55 -18.79
N CYS A 12 -1.74 -6.79 -18.64
CA CYS A 12 -1.09 -6.10 -19.76
C CYS A 12 -0.58 -7.09 -20.82
N MET A 13 0.03 -8.20 -20.39
CA MET A 13 0.57 -9.22 -21.28
C MET A 13 -0.54 -9.94 -22.06
N LEU A 14 -1.58 -10.42 -21.39
CA LEU A 14 -2.76 -11.03 -22.03
C LEU A 14 -3.43 -10.07 -23.00
N THR A 15 -3.44 -8.78 -22.66
CA THR A 15 -3.90 -7.73 -23.56
C THR A 15 -3.00 -7.69 -24.79
N LEU A 16 -1.68 -7.57 -24.68
CA LEU A 16 -0.80 -7.53 -25.85
C LEU A 16 -0.86 -8.80 -26.73
N MET A 17 -1.09 -9.97 -26.13
CA MET A 17 -1.20 -11.25 -26.83
C MET A 17 -2.47 -11.40 -27.68
N THR A 18 -3.49 -10.57 -27.42
CA THR A 18 -4.77 -10.64 -28.15
C THR A 18 -4.77 -9.63 -29.30
N PRO A 19 -4.67 -10.10 -30.58
CA PRO A 19 -4.62 -9.19 -31.72
C PRO A 19 -5.91 -8.34 -31.78
N PRO A 20 -5.80 -7.03 -32.08
CA PRO A 20 -6.98 -6.20 -32.27
C PRO A 20 -7.75 -6.69 -33.50
N ARG A 21 -9.07 -6.51 -33.47
CA ARG A 21 -9.88 -6.77 -34.67
C ARG A 21 -9.50 -5.77 -35.77
N PRO A 22 -9.59 -6.13 -37.06
CA PRO A 22 -9.24 -5.22 -38.15
C PRO A 22 -9.99 -3.88 -38.08
N GLU A 23 -11.25 -3.90 -37.63
CA GLU A 23 -12.08 -2.71 -37.43
C GLU A 23 -11.62 -1.79 -36.28
N ASP A 24 -10.85 -2.32 -35.32
CA ASP A 24 -10.31 -1.58 -34.16
C ASP A 24 -8.87 -1.09 -34.40
N ALA A 25 -8.36 -1.26 -35.62
CA ALA A 25 -7.04 -0.79 -36.02
C ALA A 25 -6.98 0.75 -36.01
N GLY A 26 -5.85 1.30 -35.57
CA GLY A 26 -5.65 2.75 -35.48
C GLY A 26 -5.90 3.31 -34.07
N LEU A 27 -6.90 4.19 -33.91
CA LEU A 27 -7.05 5.02 -32.70
C LEU A 27 -7.31 4.20 -31.44
N PHE A 28 -8.10 3.13 -31.53
CA PHE A 28 -8.38 2.24 -30.41
C PHE A 28 -7.14 1.45 -29.98
N SER A 29 -6.40 0.92 -30.94
CA SER A 29 -5.11 0.25 -30.70
C SER A 29 -4.08 1.19 -30.04
N ALA A 30 -4.03 2.46 -30.46
CA ALA A 30 -3.18 3.47 -29.83
C ALA A 30 -3.61 3.79 -28.38
N ALA A 31 -4.92 3.94 -28.13
CA ALA A 31 -5.46 4.16 -26.79
C ALA A 31 -5.16 2.99 -25.84
N ARG A 32 -5.31 1.75 -26.34
CA ARG A 32 -4.97 0.51 -25.61
C ARG A 32 -3.49 0.47 -25.20
N LEU A 33 -2.58 0.79 -26.11
CA LEU A 33 -1.14 0.86 -25.81
C LEU A 33 -0.81 1.94 -24.77
N ARG A 34 -1.49 3.10 -24.83
CA ARG A 34 -1.33 4.17 -23.82
C ARG A 34 -1.76 3.71 -22.43
N LEU A 35 -2.87 2.97 -22.31
CA LEU A 35 -3.31 2.41 -21.04
C LEU A 35 -2.31 1.38 -20.49
N ILE A 36 -1.81 0.48 -21.34
CA ILE A 36 -0.77 -0.49 -20.95
C ILE A 36 0.49 0.24 -20.46
N ALA A 37 0.94 1.29 -21.17
CA ALA A 37 2.08 2.09 -20.77
C ALA A 37 1.86 2.77 -19.41
N LEU A 38 0.66 3.32 -19.16
CA LEU A 38 0.30 3.92 -17.88
C LEU A 38 0.29 2.89 -16.73
N VAL A 39 -0.30 1.72 -16.94
CA VAL A 39 -0.32 0.64 -15.93
C VAL A 39 1.10 0.17 -15.62
N ASN A 40 1.93 -0.07 -16.64
CA ASN A 40 3.34 -0.43 -16.44
C ASN A 40 4.12 0.67 -15.69
N ARG A 41 3.80 1.95 -15.93
CA ARG A 41 4.41 3.06 -15.19
C ARG A 41 4.02 3.03 -13.71
N LEU A 42 2.75 2.80 -13.38
CA LEU A 42 2.29 2.67 -12.00
C LEU A 42 2.93 1.47 -11.29
N VAL A 43 3.01 0.33 -11.98
CA VAL A 43 3.71 -0.86 -11.48
C VAL A 43 5.18 -0.59 -11.19
N ALA A 44 5.86 0.15 -12.08
CA ALA A 44 7.27 0.50 -11.88
C ALA A 44 7.46 1.38 -10.64
N LEU A 45 6.57 2.34 -10.39
CA LEU A 45 6.59 3.16 -9.19
C LEU A 45 6.37 2.32 -7.92
N GLU A 46 5.36 1.47 -7.91
CA GLU A 46 5.09 0.56 -6.78
C GLU A 46 6.25 -0.40 -6.52
N SER A 47 6.93 -0.88 -7.57
CA SER A 47 8.05 -1.80 -7.43
C SER A 47 9.32 -1.14 -6.91
N ALA A 48 9.53 0.16 -7.19
CA ALA A 48 10.70 0.91 -6.76
C ALA A 48 10.67 1.20 -5.25
N ASP A 49 9.53 1.68 -4.75
CA ASP A 49 9.43 2.22 -3.38
C ASP A 49 8.55 1.37 -2.46
N GLY A 50 7.77 0.42 -3.01
CA GLY A 50 6.74 -0.29 -2.27
C GLY A 50 7.25 -1.00 -1.02
N ALA A 51 8.39 -1.69 -1.11
CA ALA A 51 8.96 -2.40 0.02
C ALA A 51 9.42 -1.43 1.13
N ALA A 52 10.10 -0.34 0.77
CA ALA A 52 10.56 0.67 1.72
C ALA A 52 9.39 1.33 2.46
N VAL A 53 8.29 1.61 1.74
CA VAL A 53 7.06 2.16 2.33
C VAL A 53 6.46 1.18 3.35
N ARG A 54 6.35 -0.13 3.04
CA ARG A 54 5.81 -1.12 4.00
C ARG A 54 6.73 -1.31 5.20
N VAL A 55 8.05 -1.36 5.02
CA VAL A 55 9.01 -1.48 6.13
C VAL A 55 8.87 -0.31 7.08
N TRP A 56 8.80 0.93 6.55
CA TRP A 56 8.55 2.11 7.36
C TRP A 56 7.20 2.02 8.10
N GLU A 57 6.14 1.61 7.42
CA GLU A 57 4.80 1.52 8.00
C GLU A 57 4.77 0.49 9.13
N ASN A 58 5.29 -0.71 8.90
CA ASN A 58 5.34 -1.77 9.89
C ASN A 58 6.19 -1.38 11.11
N THR A 59 7.33 -0.72 10.88
CA THR A 59 8.19 -0.22 11.96
C THR A 59 7.49 0.85 12.80
N THR A 60 6.82 1.81 12.15
CA THR A 60 6.08 2.89 12.83
C THR A 60 4.90 2.33 13.64
N LEU A 61 4.15 1.38 13.07
CA LEU A 61 3.04 0.72 13.76
C LEU A 61 3.53 -0.06 14.99
N ARG A 62 4.60 -0.86 14.84
CA ARG A 62 5.21 -1.58 15.97
C ARG A 62 5.62 -0.64 17.09
N ALA A 63 6.28 0.48 16.75
CA ALA A 63 6.74 1.46 17.73
C ALA A 63 5.56 2.07 18.51
N LEU A 64 4.49 2.49 17.81
CA LEU A 64 3.31 3.07 18.45
C LEU A 64 2.61 2.05 19.36
N ILE A 65 2.44 0.82 18.90
CA ILE A 65 1.80 -0.26 19.67
C ILE A 65 2.66 -0.61 20.89
N ALA A 66 3.98 -0.68 20.78
CA ALA A 66 4.86 -0.96 21.91
C ALA A 66 4.83 0.17 22.97
N GLU A 67 4.74 1.43 22.54
CA GLU A 67 4.71 2.59 23.41
C GLU A 67 3.37 2.73 24.17
N ALA A 68 2.25 2.61 23.46
CA ALA A 68 0.93 2.93 23.98
C ALA A 68 0.11 1.69 24.37
N GLY A 69 0.37 0.54 23.74
CA GLY A 69 -0.37 -0.71 23.93
C GLY A 69 -0.48 -1.16 25.39
N PRO A 70 0.62 -1.20 26.18
CA PRO A 70 0.56 -1.66 27.57
C PRO A 70 -0.37 -0.83 28.47
N ARG A 71 -0.52 0.48 28.21
CA ARG A 71 -1.41 1.36 28.99
C ARG A 71 -2.88 1.09 28.73
N HIS A 72 -3.18 0.54 27.55
CA HIS A 72 -4.53 0.32 27.02
C HIS A 72 -4.89 -1.17 26.94
N GLY A 73 -4.13 -2.05 27.60
CA GLY A 73 -4.37 -3.50 27.62
C GLY A 73 -4.13 -4.22 26.29
N VAL A 74 -3.53 -3.54 25.30
CA VAL A 74 -3.17 -4.11 24.00
C VAL A 74 -1.76 -4.66 24.09
N THR A 75 -1.66 -5.97 24.35
CA THR A 75 -0.36 -6.63 24.46
C THR A 75 0.18 -6.99 23.07
N PRO A 76 1.46 -6.71 22.76
CA PRO A 76 2.08 -7.05 21.47
C PRO A 76 2.24 -8.56 21.20
N GLY A 77 1.81 -9.42 22.12
CA GLY A 77 2.17 -10.84 22.24
C GLY A 77 1.88 -11.74 21.04
N ASP A 78 1.07 -11.29 20.07
CA ASP A 78 0.71 -12.09 18.88
C ASP A 78 1.24 -11.53 17.55
N ALA A 79 1.89 -10.35 17.51
CA ALA A 79 2.26 -9.70 16.24
C ALA A 79 3.66 -9.11 16.16
N VAL A 80 4.41 -9.06 17.27
CA VAL A 80 5.75 -8.47 17.27
C VAL A 80 6.81 -9.54 17.04
N GLU A 81 6.97 -9.92 15.77
CA GLU A 81 8.33 -10.12 15.31
C GLU A 81 9.03 -8.76 15.34
N THR A 82 10.21 -8.70 15.94
CA THR A 82 11.03 -7.48 16.08
C THR A 82 11.56 -6.97 14.74
N SER A 83 11.42 -7.75 13.67
CA SER A 83 11.85 -7.42 12.32
C SER A 83 10.93 -8.04 11.28
N ASP A 84 10.77 -7.38 10.14
CA ASP A 84 10.26 -8.00 8.93
C ASP A 84 11.37 -8.94 8.39
N GLY A 85 11.44 -10.18 8.87
CA GLY A 85 12.50 -11.12 8.50
C GLY A 85 12.52 -11.48 7.00
N ASP A 86 11.34 -11.45 6.36
CA ASP A 86 11.14 -11.56 4.92
C ASP A 86 10.68 -10.20 4.36
N TYR A 87 11.47 -9.63 3.46
CA TYR A 87 11.21 -8.34 2.79
C TYR A 87 10.42 -8.47 1.48
N SER A 88 9.88 -9.66 1.18
CA SER A 88 8.90 -9.80 0.11
C SER A 88 7.67 -8.93 0.39
N LEU A 89 7.10 -8.30 -0.66
CA LEU A 89 5.91 -7.47 -0.50
C LEU A 89 4.74 -8.23 0.15
N ALA A 90 4.60 -9.52 -0.16
CA ALA A 90 3.57 -10.37 0.42
C ALA A 90 3.75 -10.57 1.93
N ALA A 91 4.98 -10.83 2.40
CA ALA A 91 5.26 -10.95 3.83
C ALA A 91 5.07 -9.62 4.56
N LEU A 92 5.54 -8.53 3.95
CA LEU A 92 5.38 -7.18 4.47
C LEU A 92 3.90 -6.77 4.60
N ASP A 93 3.07 -7.06 3.58
CA ASP A 93 1.64 -6.78 3.61
C ASP A 93 0.91 -7.68 4.63
N ALA A 94 1.32 -8.94 4.79
CA ALA A 94 0.77 -9.83 5.81
C ALA A 94 1.08 -9.35 7.24
N ALA A 95 2.31 -8.89 7.48
CA ALA A 95 2.70 -8.26 8.74
C ALA A 95 1.92 -6.96 8.97
N ASN A 96 1.80 -6.13 7.95
CA ASN A 96 1.02 -4.88 8.00
C ASN A 96 -0.45 -5.13 8.38
N ALA A 97 -1.08 -6.14 7.78
CA ALA A 97 -2.46 -6.50 8.07
C ALA A 97 -2.66 -6.91 9.54
N ARG A 98 -1.69 -7.64 10.13
CA ARG A 98 -1.71 -7.98 11.56
C ARG A 98 -1.56 -6.74 12.44
N LEU A 99 -0.58 -5.89 12.13
CA LEU A 99 -0.33 -4.65 12.87
C LEU A 99 -1.50 -3.67 12.81
N ARG A 100 -2.17 -3.53 11.66
CA ARG A 100 -3.38 -2.70 11.52
C ARG A 100 -4.53 -3.18 12.39
N ARG A 101 -4.73 -4.50 12.55
CA ARG A 101 -5.74 -5.03 13.48
C ARG A 101 -5.43 -4.66 14.93
N LEU A 102 -4.16 -4.69 15.32
CA LEU A 102 -3.74 -4.22 16.64
C LEU A 102 -3.92 -2.71 16.80
N LEU A 103 -3.60 -1.92 15.77
CA LEU A 103 -3.83 -0.49 15.79
C LEU A 103 -5.32 -0.15 15.98
N ILE A 104 -6.23 -0.88 15.32
CA ILE A 104 -7.67 -0.71 15.50
C ILE A 104 -8.06 -0.98 16.96
N ARG A 105 -7.62 -2.10 17.55
CA ARG A 105 -7.89 -2.40 18.97
C ARG A 105 -7.34 -1.33 19.92
N LEU A 106 -6.15 -0.81 19.62
CA LEU A 106 -5.53 0.28 20.38
C LEU A 106 -6.34 1.58 20.25
N HIS A 107 -6.84 1.87 19.06
CA HIS A 107 -7.69 3.05 18.81
C HIS A 107 -9.00 2.93 19.58
N GLU A 108 -9.68 1.79 19.49
CA GLU A 108 -10.92 1.51 20.24
C GLU A 108 -10.71 1.67 21.76
N ALA A 109 -9.59 1.16 22.29
CA ALA A 109 -9.25 1.30 23.71
C ALA A 109 -8.96 2.77 24.10
N ALA A 110 -8.26 3.52 23.24
CA ALA A 110 -8.00 4.94 23.44
C ALA A 110 -9.31 5.75 23.49
N GLU A 111 -10.26 5.46 22.61
CA GLU A 111 -11.58 6.10 22.59
C GLU A 111 -12.37 5.79 23.87
N GLN A 112 -12.36 4.53 24.32
CA GLN A 112 -13.03 4.13 25.57
C GLN A 112 -12.42 4.82 26.80
N ALA A 113 -11.09 4.93 26.84
CA ALA A 113 -10.36 5.63 27.88
C ALA A 113 -10.45 7.18 27.78
N ARG A 114 -11.04 7.70 26.69
CA ARG A 114 -11.06 9.13 26.32
C ARG A 114 -9.65 9.75 26.24
N ASP A 115 -8.68 8.96 25.78
CA ASP A 115 -7.31 9.40 25.53
C ASP A 115 -7.24 10.16 24.19
N ILE A 116 -7.56 11.46 24.25
CA ILE A 116 -7.61 12.36 23.09
C ILE A 116 -6.21 12.53 22.44
N GLU A 117 -5.14 12.40 23.22
CA GLU A 117 -3.78 12.56 22.70
C GLU A 117 -3.41 11.39 21.80
N LEU A 118 -3.67 10.16 22.27
CA LEU A 118 -3.42 8.95 21.49
C LEU A 118 -4.33 8.86 20.25
N ASP A 119 -5.62 9.19 20.38
CA ASP A 119 -6.56 9.26 19.25
C ASP A 119 -6.03 10.16 18.11
N ARG A 120 -5.64 11.39 18.44
CA ARG A 120 -5.06 12.33 17.46
C ARG A 120 -3.75 11.81 16.86
N LYS A 121 -2.90 11.16 17.65
CA LYS A 121 -1.65 10.56 17.18
C LYS A 121 -1.93 9.45 16.16
N ILE A 122 -2.92 8.59 16.41
CA ILE A 122 -3.35 7.53 15.50
C ILE A 122 -3.94 8.11 14.20
N LEU A 123 -4.83 9.10 14.30
CA LEU A 123 -5.41 9.77 13.12
C LEU A 123 -4.34 10.43 12.25
N LYS A 124 -3.36 11.10 12.87
CA LYS A 124 -2.23 11.69 12.15
C LYS A 124 -1.40 10.62 11.45
N LEU A 125 -1.17 9.48 12.10
CA LEU A 125 -0.47 8.35 11.50
C LEU A 125 -1.22 7.79 10.28
N TYR A 126 -2.54 7.65 10.32
CA TYR A 126 -3.31 7.22 9.14
C TYR A 126 -3.14 8.16 7.95
N CYS A 127 -3.15 9.47 8.18
CA CYS A 127 -2.88 10.46 7.13
C CYS A 127 -1.47 10.32 6.55
N GLU A 128 -0.45 10.08 7.39
CA GLU A 128 0.92 9.91 6.92
C GLU A 128 1.08 8.62 6.11
N ILE A 129 0.47 7.52 6.57
CA ILE A 129 0.47 6.25 5.84
C ILE A 129 -0.19 6.42 4.47
N ALA A 130 -1.33 7.11 4.40
CA ALA A 130 -2.02 7.37 3.13
C ALA A 130 -1.13 8.14 2.17
N ARG A 131 -0.53 9.25 2.62
CA ARG A 131 0.37 10.09 1.81
C ARG A 131 1.57 9.32 1.27
N ARG A 132 2.20 8.47 2.09
CA ARG A 132 3.37 7.69 1.66
C ARG A 132 3.04 6.57 0.67
N ARG A 133 1.78 6.14 0.60
CA ARG A 133 1.30 5.17 -0.39
C ARG A 133 0.80 5.83 -1.69
N GLU A 134 0.85 7.15 -1.80
CA GLU A 134 0.48 7.84 -3.04
C GLU A 134 1.52 7.60 -4.13
N LEU A 135 1.06 7.21 -5.32
CA LEU A 135 1.91 7.10 -6.51
C LEU A 135 1.90 8.43 -7.25
N HIS A 136 3.03 9.11 -7.28
CA HIS A 136 3.18 10.37 -7.98
C HIS A 136 3.52 10.15 -9.46
N LEU A 137 2.57 10.48 -10.33
CA LEU A 137 2.82 10.56 -11.76
C LEU A 137 3.46 11.91 -12.10
N ALA A 138 4.60 11.88 -12.79
CA ALA A 138 5.18 13.09 -13.35
C ALA A 138 4.16 13.74 -14.33
N PRO A 139 4.06 15.07 -14.37
CA PRO A 139 3.13 15.73 -15.27
C PRO A 139 3.44 15.34 -16.72
N VAL A 140 2.40 14.93 -17.44
CA VAL A 140 2.52 14.61 -18.86
C VAL A 140 2.79 15.92 -19.61
N LYS A 141 4.02 16.12 -20.08
CA LYS A 141 4.27 17.18 -21.07
C LYS A 141 3.49 16.81 -22.33
N ALA A 142 2.59 17.68 -22.78
CA ALA A 142 1.96 17.51 -24.08
C ALA A 142 3.07 17.50 -25.14
N VAL A 143 3.15 16.40 -25.89
CA VAL A 143 4.00 16.33 -27.08
C VAL A 143 3.31 17.19 -28.13
N ALA A 144 3.99 18.25 -28.57
CA ALA A 144 3.54 19.14 -29.64
C ALA A 144 3.52 18.42 -31.00
#